data_AF-A0A4Q2Z6H6-F1
#
_entry.id   AF-A0A4Q2Z6H6-F1
#
_cell.length_a   1.000
_cell.length_b   1.000
_cell.length_c   1.000
_cell.angle_alpha   90.00
_cell.angle_beta   90.00
_cell.angle_gamma   90.00
#
_symmetry.space_group_name_H-M   'P 1'
#
loop_
_entity.id
_entity.type
_entity.pdbx_description
1 polymer ?
#
loop_
_entity_poly.entity_id
_entity_poly.type
_entity_poly.pdbx_seq_one_letter_code
_entity_poly.pdbx_strand_id
1 'polypeptide(L)'
;TIAVAVGAMVLAFVALVALANGIFAAIGGWFGYPQLSFQMLFGYVFAPVMFLLGIPWDQAITAGGLFGTKVVLNEFVAFIELGQLSAAQLTDRSRAIVTFALCGFANFSSIAIQMAVTGGLAPNQRPVIAKLGLRALAAGSLANLMSAALAGLFLPY
;
A
#
# COMPACT_ATOMS: atom_id res chain seq x y z
N THR A 1 3.72 14.53 20.45
CA THR A 1 4.89 14.48 19.53
C THR A 1 4.69 13.49 18.39
N ILE A 2 4.28 12.24 18.65
CA ILE A 2 4.02 11.24 17.59
C ILE A 2 2.95 11.70 16.59
N ALA A 3 1.82 12.25 17.04
CA ALA A 3 0.76 12.74 16.15
C ALA A 3 1.24 13.82 15.17
N VAL A 4 2.11 14.73 15.61
CA VAL A 4 2.70 15.77 14.76
C VAL A 4 3.66 15.17 13.73
N ALA A 5 4.49 14.20 14.14
CA ALA A 5 5.40 13.51 13.24
C ALA A 5 4.65 12.71 12.16
N VAL A 6 3.59 11.99 12.55
CA VAL A 6 2.72 11.26 11.61
C VAL A 6 2.01 12.24 10.66
N GLY A 7 1.46 13.34 11.19
CA GLY A 7 0.81 14.37 10.37
C GLY A 7 1.75 14.99 9.33
N ALA A 8 2.97 15.36 9.74
CA ALA A 8 3.98 15.90 8.83
C ALA A 8 4.41 14.87 7.76
N MET A 9 4.60 13.61 8.16
CA MET A 9 4.93 12.51 7.26
C MET A 9 3.82 12.29 6.21
N VAL A 10 2.56 12.19 6.64
CA VAL A 10 1.40 11.99 5.76
C VAL A 10 1.29 13.14 4.76
N LEU A 11 1.41 14.40 5.22
CA LEU A 11 1.34 15.57 4.35
C LEU A 11 2.44 15.56 3.28
N ALA A 12 3.69 15.25 3.68
CA ALA A 12 4.81 15.17 2.75
C ALA A 12 4.62 14.06 1.71
N PHE A 13 4.19 12.85 2.11
CA PHE A 13 3.98 11.75 1.17
C PHE A 13 2.79 11.99 0.24
N VAL A 14 1.67 12.53 0.73
CA VAL A 14 0.53 12.90 -0.12
C VAL A 14 0.96 13.91 -1.19
N ALA A 15 1.77 14.92 -0.82
CA ALA A 15 2.31 15.87 -1.78
C ALA A 15 3.24 15.23 -2.82
N LEU A 16 4.12 14.30 -2.39
CA LEU A 16 5.01 13.57 -3.30
C LEU A 16 4.24 12.67 -4.27
N VAL A 17 3.18 12.03 -3.82
CA VAL A 17 2.30 11.22 -4.68
C VAL A 17 1.57 12.09 -5.69
N ALA A 18 1.04 13.23 -5.25
CA ALA A 18 0.40 14.17 -6.16
C ALA A 18 1.37 14.65 -7.24
N LEU A 19 2.62 14.95 -6.87
CA LEU A 19 3.69 15.28 -7.80
C LEU A 19 3.99 14.12 -8.76
N ALA A 20 4.17 12.90 -8.24
CA ALA A 20 4.42 11.71 -9.06
C ALA A 20 3.27 11.47 -10.06
N ASN A 21 2.03 11.57 -9.61
CA ASN A 21 0.84 11.46 -10.47
C ASN A 21 0.81 12.55 -11.54
N GLY A 22 1.19 13.79 -11.23
CA GLY A 22 1.34 14.85 -12.22
C GLY A 22 2.39 14.51 -13.29
N ILE A 23 3.53 13.93 -12.89
CA ILE A 23 4.56 13.46 -13.81
C ILE A 23 4.05 12.30 -14.67
N PHE A 24 3.40 11.29 -14.08
CA PHE A 24 2.83 10.17 -14.81
C PHE A 24 1.75 10.61 -15.80
N ALA A 25 0.88 11.54 -15.43
CA ALA A 25 -0.13 12.10 -16.31
C ALA A 25 0.50 12.87 -17.48
N ALA A 26 1.57 13.64 -17.24
CA ALA A 26 2.29 14.36 -18.28
C ALA A 26 2.96 13.40 -19.29
N ILE A 27 3.69 12.40 -18.79
CA ILE A 27 4.33 11.38 -19.62
C ILE A 27 3.26 10.56 -20.35
N GLY A 28 2.23 10.09 -19.64
CA GLY A 28 1.12 9.33 -20.19
C GLY A 28 0.38 10.10 -21.28
N GLY A 29 0.23 11.42 -21.11
CA GLY A 29 -0.32 12.32 -22.11
C GLY A 29 0.42 12.27 -23.46
N TRP A 30 1.75 12.10 -23.46
CA TRP A 30 2.51 11.91 -24.70
C TRP A 30 2.18 10.61 -25.44
N PHE A 31 1.65 9.61 -24.73
CA PHE A 31 1.28 8.31 -25.28
C PHE A 31 -0.24 8.08 -25.35
N GLY A 32 -1.05 9.12 -25.13
CA GLY A 32 -2.52 9.03 -25.16
C GLY A 32 -3.18 8.48 -23.89
N TYR A 33 -2.45 8.39 -22.78
CA TYR A 33 -2.93 7.95 -21.46
C TYR A 33 -2.79 9.05 -20.39
N PRO A 34 -3.49 10.20 -20.51
CA PRO A 34 -3.39 11.29 -19.54
C PRO A 34 -3.86 10.90 -18.12
N GLN A 35 -4.61 9.81 -17.98
CA GLN A 35 -5.07 9.26 -16.71
C GLN A 35 -4.04 8.39 -15.99
N LEU A 36 -2.84 8.22 -16.55
CA LEU A 36 -1.80 7.39 -15.95
C LEU A 36 -1.43 7.92 -14.56
N SER A 37 -1.52 7.05 -13.56
CA SER A 37 -1.19 7.37 -12.18
C SER A 37 -0.33 6.28 -11.56
N PHE A 38 0.33 6.64 -10.46
CA PHE A 38 1.08 5.72 -9.63
C PHE A 38 0.19 4.57 -9.14
N GLN A 39 -1.02 4.90 -8.67
CA GLN A 39 -2.01 3.92 -8.21
C GLN A 39 -2.43 2.97 -9.32
N MET A 40 -2.61 3.45 -10.56
CA MET A 40 -2.93 2.59 -11.69
C MET A 40 -1.83 1.58 -11.99
N LEU A 41 -0.56 2.02 -11.99
CA LEU A 41 0.57 1.14 -12.26
C LEU A 41 0.62 -0.03 -11.26
N PHE A 42 0.57 0.29 -9.97
CA PHE A 42 0.53 -0.74 -8.93
C PHE A 42 -0.78 -1.53 -8.92
N GLY A 43 -1.88 -0.91 -9.35
CA GLY A 43 -3.17 -1.55 -9.58
C GLY A 43 -3.04 -2.73 -10.53
N TYR A 44 -2.41 -2.55 -11.68
CA TYR A 44 -2.17 -3.63 -12.62
C TYR A 44 -1.21 -4.70 -12.08
N VAL A 45 -0.17 -4.30 -11.35
CA VAL A 45 0.80 -5.23 -10.76
C VAL A 45 0.17 -6.14 -9.71
N PHE A 46 -0.68 -5.58 -8.84
CA PHE A 46 -1.28 -6.30 -7.72
C PHE A 46 -2.70 -6.81 -7.97
N ALA A 47 -3.36 -6.44 -9.07
CA ALA A 47 -4.69 -6.95 -9.42
C ALA A 47 -4.78 -8.49 -9.41
N PRO A 48 -3.81 -9.25 -9.97
CA PRO A 48 -3.85 -10.72 -9.90
C PRO A 48 -3.84 -11.23 -8.46
N VAL A 49 -3.09 -10.59 -7.57
CA VAL A 49 -3.04 -10.95 -6.14
C VAL A 49 -4.39 -10.65 -5.49
N MET A 50 -4.96 -9.46 -5.72
CA MET A 50 -6.27 -9.09 -5.16
C MET A 50 -7.39 -10.00 -5.62
N PHE A 51 -7.36 -10.41 -6.89
CA PHE A 51 -8.29 -11.39 -7.43
C PHE A 51 -8.20 -12.75 -6.71
N LEU A 52 -6.98 -13.22 -6.45
CA LEU A 52 -6.76 -14.47 -5.68
C LEU A 52 -7.26 -14.38 -4.22
N LEU A 53 -7.37 -13.17 -3.66
CA LEU A 53 -7.95 -12.94 -2.33
C LEU A 53 -9.49 -12.93 -2.33
N GLY A 54 -10.13 -13.13 -3.48
CA GLY A 54 -11.58 -13.18 -3.61
C GLY A 54 -12.24 -11.85 -3.97
N ILE A 55 -11.47 -10.84 -4.38
CA ILE A 55 -11.99 -9.56 -4.90
C ILE A 55 -12.37 -9.73 -6.37
N PRO A 56 -13.58 -9.31 -6.81
CA PRO A 56 -13.98 -9.31 -8.22
C PRO A 56 -13.00 -8.58 -9.14
N TRP A 57 -12.83 -9.06 -10.38
CA TRP A 57 -11.81 -8.53 -11.30
C TRP A 57 -11.98 -7.05 -11.64
N ASP A 58 -13.23 -6.59 -11.76
CA ASP A 58 -13.61 -5.18 -11.95
C ASP A 58 -13.16 -4.26 -10.81
N GLN A 59 -12.93 -4.83 -9.62
CA GLN A 59 -12.48 -4.13 -8.41
C GLN A 59 -11.01 -4.37 -8.09
N ALA A 60 -10.39 -5.37 -8.73
CA ALA A 60 -9.04 -5.85 -8.41
C ALA A 60 -7.95 -4.81 -8.70
N ILE A 61 -8.10 -4.02 -9.77
CA ILE A 61 -7.15 -2.93 -10.09
C ILE A 61 -7.19 -1.85 -9.02
N THR A 62 -8.39 -1.43 -8.59
CA THR A 62 -8.58 -0.45 -7.52
C THR A 62 -7.98 -0.95 -6.20
N ALA A 63 -8.31 -2.18 -5.82
CA ALA A 63 -7.74 -2.82 -4.62
C ALA A 63 -6.21 -2.97 -4.69
N GLY A 64 -5.68 -3.31 -5.86
CA GLY A 64 -4.25 -3.47 -6.10
C GLY A 64 -3.52 -2.14 -5.98
N GLY A 65 -4.16 -1.06 -6.44
CA GLY A 65 -3.64 0.30 -6.33
C GLY A 65 -3.48 0.70 -4.87
N LEU A 66 -4.50 0.47 -4.04
CA LEU A 66 -4.45 0.73 -2.60
C LEU A 66 -3.34 -0.07 -1.90
N PHE A 67 -3.19 -1.35 -2.24
CA PHE A 67 -2.10 -2.17 -1.68
C PHE A 67 -0.72 -1.67 -2.12
N GLY A 68 -0.59 -1.24 -3.37
CA GLY A 68 0.61 -0.58 -3.88
C GLY A 68 0.94 0.72 -3.14
N THR A 69 -0.04 1.61 -2.98
CA THR A 69 0.06 2.83 -2.16
C THR A 69 0.60 2.49 -0.77
N LYS A 70 0.07 1.44 -0.14
CA LYS A 70 0.53 0.98 1.18
C LYS A 70 1.98 0.54 1.18
N VAL A 71 2.40 -0.30 0.23
CA VAL A 71 3.77 -0.84 0.18
C VAL A 71 4.80 0.27 -0.07
N VAL A 72 4.48 1.21 -0.95
CA VAL A 72 5.41 2.26 -1.38
C VAL A 72 5.46 3.41 -0.38
N LEU A 73 4.30 3.85 0.10
CA LEU A 73 4.19 4.99 1.02
C LEU A 73 4.00 4.48 2.44
N ASN A 74 2.76 4.18 2.80
CA ASN A 74 2.32 3.63 4.07
C ASN A 74 0.80 3.34 4.03
N GLU A 75 0.36 2.57 5.00
CA GLU A 75 -1.02 2.18 5.25
C GLU A 75 -1.94 3.37 5.59
N PHE A 76 -1.46 4.42 6.25
CA PHE A 76 -2.29 5.59 6.57
C PHE A 76 -2.80 6.29 5.32
N VAL A 77 -1.92 6.54 4.34
CA VAL A 77 -2.31 7.14 3.05
C VAL A 77 -3.27 6.21 2.32
N ALA A 78 -3.00 4.90 2.29
CA ALA A 78 -3.89 3.93 1.67
C ALA A 78 -5.27 3.86 2.35
N PHE A 79 -5.35 4.03 3.68
CA PHE A 79 -6.63 4.09 4.40
C PHE A 79 -7.41 5.37 4.11
N ILE A 80 -6.73 6.51 3.94
CA ILE A 80 -7.37 7.76 3.50
C ILE A 80 -7.96 7.57 2.09
N GLU A 81 -7.21 6.99 1.16
CA GLU A 81 -7.69 6.68 -0.19
C GLU A 81 -8.88 5.71 -0.15
N LEU A 82 -8.80 4.64 0.65
CA LEU A 82 -9.90 3.68 0.83
C LEU A 82 -11.18 4.36 1.35
N GLY A 83 -11.05 5.29 2.31
CA GLY A 83 -12.17 6.03 2.89
C GLY A 83 -12.87 6.99 1.92
N GLN A 84 -12.24 7.33 0.79
CA GLN A 84 -12.80 8.18 -0.25
C GLN A 84 -13.54 7.40 -1.34
N LEU A 85 -13.40 6.07 -1.38
CA LEU A 85 -14.03 5.23 -2.40
C LEU A 85 -15.52 5.04 -2.12
N SER A 86 -16.31 5.10 -3.19
CA SER A 86 -17.75 4.81 -3.14
C SER A 86 -18.03 3.31 -3.16
N ALA A 87 -19.25 2.92 -2.79
CA ALA A 87 -19.71 1.53 -2.91
C ALA A 87 -19.75 1.02 -4.36
N ALA A 88 -19.80 1.93 -5.35
CA ALA A 88 -19.71 1.59 -6.76
C ALA A 88 -18.30 1.17 -7.20
N GLN A 89 -17.27 1.57 -6.45
CA GLN A 89 -15.87 1.24 -6.76
C GLN A 89 -15.35 0.02 -5.99
N LEU A 90 -15.85 -0.18 -4.76
CA LEU A 90 -15.57 -1.36 -3.94
C LEU A 90 -16.83 -1.73 -3.16
N THR A 91 -17.27 -2.98 -3.32
CA THR A 91 -18.34 -3.56 -2.48
C THR A 91 -17.91 -3.61 -1.02
N ASP A 92 -18.86 -3.74 -0.10
CA ASP A 92 -18.56 -3.86 1.34
C ASP A 92 -17.66 -5.06 1.64
N ARG A 93 -17.87 -6.17 0.93
CA ARG A 93 -17.01 -7.36 1.01
C ARG A 93 -15.58 -7.06 0.56
N SER A 94 -15.40 -6.48 -0.63
CA SER A 94 -14.07 -6.11 -1.15
C SER A 94 -13.37 -5.11 -0.23
N ARG A 95 -14.12 -4.12 0.29
CA ARG A 95 -13.61 -3.13 1.26
C ARG A 95 -13.11 -3.80 2.53
N ALA A 96 -13.82 -4.80 3.06
CA ALA A 96 -13.38 -5.56 4.21
C ALA A 96 -12.09 -6.35 3.91
N ILE A 97 -12.01 -7.07 2.78
CA ILE A 97 -10.80 -7.78 2.36
C ILE A 97 -9.61 -6.83 2.24
N VAL A 98 -9.79 -5.68 1.57
CA VAL A 98 -8.76 -4.65 1.43
C VAL A 98 -8.34 -4.11 2.80
N THR A 99 -9.27 -3.88 3.72
CA THR A 99 -8.94 -3.43 5.09
C THR A 99 -7.94 -4.36 5.77
N PHE A 100 -8.12 -5.68 5.67
CA PHE A 100 -7.16 -6.66 6.18
C PHE A 100 -5.83 -6.62 5.43
N ALA A 101 -5.85 -6.45 4.10
CA ALA A 101 -4.64 -6.36 3.29
C ALA A 101 -3.79 -5.12 3.63
N LEU A 102 -4.45 -4.01 3.99
CA LEU A 102 -3.81 -2.76 4.36
C LEU A 102 -3.32 -2.72 5.81
N CYS A 103 -3.89 -3.54 6.71
CA CYS A 103 -3.64 -3.50 8.15
C CYS A 103 -2.25 -4.01 8.56
N GLY A 104 -1.19 -3.24 8.27
CA GLY A 104 0.16 -3.50 8.77
C GLY A 104 1.20 -2.56 8.20
N PHE A 105 2.26 -2.32 8.99
CA PHE A 105 3.35 -1.39 8.66
C PHE A 105 4.36 -1.96 7.64
N ALA A 106 3.95 -2.89 6.76
CA ALA A 106 4.85 -3.49 5.77
C ALA A 106 5.00 -2.56 4.56
N ASN A 107 5.96 -1.64 4.63
CA ASN A 107 6.26 -0.64 3.61
C ASN A 107 7.77 -0.26 3.63
N PHE A 108 8.26 0.46 2.61
CA PHE A 108 9.68 0.81 2.54
C PHE A 108 10.14 1.73 3.67
N SER A 109 9.28 2.67 4.11
CA SER A 109 9.61 3.58 5.21
C SER A 109 9.86 2.83 6.53
N SER A 110 9.15 1.72 6.76
CA SER A 110 9.33 0.87 7.94
C SER A 110 10.70 0.20 8.02
N ILE A 111 11.38 -0.04 6.89
CA ILE A 111 12.77 -0.52 6.89
C ILE A 111 13.69 0.54 7.49
N ALA A 112 13.52 1.81 7.08
CA ALA A 112 14.30 2.93 7.61
C ALA A 112 14.00 3.17 9.10
N ILE A 113 12.73 3.10 9.50
CA ILE A 113 12.32 3.19 10.91
C ILE A 113 12.98 2.09 11.74
N GLN A 114 12.97 0.84 11.26
CA GLN A 114 13.62 -0.26 11.97
C GLN A 114 15.14 -0.11 12.04
N MET A 115 15.77 0.46 11.02
CA MET A 115 17.18 0.78 11.04
C MET A 115 17.52 1.88 12.06
N ALA A 116 16.64 2.87 12.25
CA ALA A 116 16.80 3.90 13.26
C ALA A 116 16.56 3.38 14.69
N VAL A 117 15.47 2.64 14.90
CA VAL A 117 15.07 2.14 16.23
C VAL A 117 15.90 0.92 16.63
N THR A 118 15.74 -0.20 15.93
CA THR A 118 16.44 -1.45 16.25
C THR A 118 17.95 -1.29 16.05
N GLY A 119 18.38 -0.56 15.02
CA GLY A 119 19.79 -0.22 14.81
C GLY A 119 20.33 0.85 15.78
N GLY A 120 19.48 1.57 16.52
CA GLY A 120 19.89 2.40 17.65
C GLY A 120 20.13 1.56 18.91
N LEU A 121 19.27 0.56 19.15
CA LEU A 121 19.37 -0.38 20.27
C LEU A 121 20.53 -1.39 20.10
N ALA A 122 20.77 -1.84 18.87
CA ALA A 122 21.85 -2.76 18.51
C ALA A 122 22.61 -2.26 17.28
N PRO A 123 23.56 -1.31 17.45
CA PRO A 123 24.31 -0.71 16.33
C PRO A 123 25.01 -1.73 15.43
N ASN A 124 25.54 -2.81 16.02
CA ASN A 124 26.21 -3.89 15.30
C ASN A 124 25.27 -4.70 14.38
N GLN A 125 23.95 -4.57 14.54
CA GLN A 125 22.93 -5.27 13.74
C GLN A 125 22.44 -4.46 12.53
N ARG A 126 22.83 -3.18 12.38
CA ARG A 126 22.44 -2.35 11.22
C ARG A 126 22.69 -3.03 9.86
N PRO A 127 23.83 -3.72 9.62
CA PRO A 127 24.05 -4.43 8.36
C PRO A 127 23.06 -5.56 8.11
N VAL A 128 22.64 -6.27 9.17
CA VAL A 128 21.64 -7.35 9.08
C VAL A 128 20.27 -6.78 8.75
N ILE A 129 19.86 -5.68 9.39
CA ILE A 129 18.59 -4.99 9.13
C ILE A 129 18.54 -4.51 7.68
N ALA A 130 19.60 -3.85 7.20
CA ALA A 130 19.67 -3.39 5.81
C ALA A 130 19.59 -4.56 4.82
N LYS A 131 20.30 -5.67 5.09
CA LYS A 131 20.31 -6.87 4.24
C LYS A 131 18.96 -7.58 4.20
N LEU A 132 18.26 -7.66 5.34
CA LEU A 132 16.99 -8.39 5.46
C LEU A 132 15.75 -7.51 5.22
N GLY A 133 15.90 -6.20 5.15
CA GLY A 133 14.78 -5.25 5.08
C GLY A 133 13.75 -5.57 4.01
N LEU A 134 14.17 -5.85 2.77
CA LEU A 134 13.25 -6.20 1.68
C LEU A 134 12.55 -7.55 1.91
N ARG A 135 13.25 -8.52 2.50
CA ARG A 135 12.66 -9.83 2.85
C ARG A 135 11.65 -9.68 3.99
N ALA A 136 11.96 -8.84 4.99
CA ALA A 136 11.06 -8.54 6.09
C ALA A 136 9.81 -7.78 5.61
N LEU A 137 9.97 -6.83 4.70
CA LEU A 137 8.85 -6.15 4.04
C LEU A 137 7.98 -7.15 3.31
N ALA A 138 8.55 -8.01 2.45
CA ALA A 138 7.79 -9.02 1.73
C ALA A 138 7.06 -9.99 2.68
N ALA A 139 7.73 -10.46 3.75
CA ALA A 139 7.12 -11.32 4.75
C ALA A 139 5.95 -10.62 5.48
N GLY A 140 6.10 -9.35 5.86
CA GLY A 140 5.03 -8.56 6.46
C GLY A 140 3.85 -8.36 5.52
N SER A 141 4.13 -8.04 4.25
CA SER A 141 3.10 -7.90 3.22
C SER A 141 2.34 -9.20 3.00
N LEU A 142 3.04 -10.34 2.93
CA LEU A 142 2.41 -11.67 2.82
C LEU A 142 1.57 -12.02 4.06
N ALA A 143 2.01 -11.64 5.26
CA ALA A 143 1.22 -11.83 6.47
C ALA A 143 -0.11 -11.05 6.41
N ASN A 144 -0.09 -9.80 5.91
CA ASN A 144 -1.31 -9.04 5.70
C ASN A 144 -2.22 -9.64 4.63
N LEU A 145 -1.64 -10.08 3.50
CA LEU A 145 -2.40 -10.73 2.43
C LEU A 145 -3.00 -12.06 2.89
N MET A 146 -2.32 -12.81 3.75
CA MET A 146 -2.88 -14.03 4.36
C MET A 146 -4.09 -13.71 5.24
N SER A 147 -4.00 -12.68 6.09
CA SER A 147 -5.17 -12.22 6.87
C SER A 147 -6.32 -11.79 5.98
N ALA A 148 -6.04 -11.13 4.86
CA ALA A 148 -7.04 -10.75 3.86
C ALA A 148 -7.66 -11.96 3.16
N ALA A 149 -6.88 -12.99 2.85
CA ALA A 149 -7.37 -14.24 2.28
C ALA A 149 -8.33 -14.94 3.25
N LEU A 150 -7.99 -15.00 4.53
CA LEU A 150 -8.86 -15.54 5.57
C LEU A 150 -10.15 -14.72 5.69
N ALA A 151 -10.06 -13.39 5.67
CA ALA A 151 -11.24 -12.54 5.64
C ALA A 151 -12.11 -12.83 4.41
N GLY A 152 -11.52 -12.93 3.22
CA GLY A 152 -12.25 -13.25 1.98
C GLY A 152 -12.95 -14.61 2.01
N LEU A 153 -12.38 -15.60 2.72
CA LEU A 153 -12.97 -16.92 2.90
C LEU A 153 -14.21 -16.90 3.80
N PHE A 154 -14.19 -16.12 4.88
CA PHE A 154 -15.26 -16.11 5.89
C PHE A 154 -16.32 -15.04 5.67
N LEU A 155 -16.03 -14.01 4.86
CA LEU A 155 -16.99 -12.95 4.57
C LEU A 155 -18.01 -13.39 3.51
N PRO A 156 -19.31 -13.13 3.74
CA PRO A 156 -20.37 -13.49 2.80
C PRO A 156 -20.21 -12.75 1.45
N TYR A 157 -20.69 -13.38 0.38
CA TYR A 157 -20.74 -12.82 -0.98
C TYR A 157 -21.87 -11.80 -1.15
#